data_AF-A0A962J4D2-F1
#
_entry.id   AF-A0A962J4D2-F1
#
_cell.length_a   1.000
_cell.length_b   1.000
_cell.length_c   1.000
_cell.angle_alpha   90.00
_cell.angle_beta   90.00
_cell.angle_gamma   90.00
#
_symmetry.space_group_name_H-M   'P 1'
#
loop_
_entity.id
_entity.type
_entity.pdbx_description
1 polymer ?
#
loop_
_entity_poly.entity_id
_entity_poly.type
_entity_poly.pdbx_seq_one_letter_code
_entity_poly.pdbx_strand_id
1 'polypeptide(L)'
;MALYFDLKQSLKTVPYIERMYRPLLSVDTMICDLFGSAPEFVIAGTGRSGTVYISWLLDALGIPTRHEYFYGAEGYHKRIGIKGEVSWLAAPFLGEFKGKILHQTRHPIKTINSFVSVLAVDKSRMHNKYIRFIDQHFDMGDDLLDNAMRFYIEWNAQIAKHAGYHFQIEKMEQALPEIFAYLGYECPPNYKDVIVGGKKLNSKSSPQVTYADLPKGKLLDELAAAAEVYGYALDE
;
A
#
# COMPACT_ATOMS: atom_id res chain seq x y z
N MET A 1 -32.45 26.56 -7.49
CA MET A 1 -33.24 25.76 -8.46
C MET A 1 -33.00 26.14 -9.92
N ALA A 2 -32.75 27.41 -10.27
CA ALA A 2 -32.48 27.79 -11.67
C ALA A 2 -31.17 27.19 -12.24
N LEU A 3 -30.08 27.12 -11.45
CA LEU A 3 -28.83 26.45 -11.85
C LEU A 3 -28.99 24.93 -12.11
N TYR A 4 -30.01 24.29 -11.54
CA TYR A 4 -30.25 22.84 -11.64
C TYR A 4 -30.85 22.42 -12.99
N PHE A 5 -31.59 23.32 -13.64
CA PHE A 5 -32.18 23.05 -14.96
C PHE A 5 -31.16 23.18 -16.10
N ASP A 6 -30.20 24.10 -15.96
CA ASP A 6 -29.22 24.41 -17.00
C ASP A 6 -28.18 23.28 -17.19
N LEU A 7 -27.73 22.65 -16.10
CA LEU A 7 -26.80 21.52 -16.15
C LEU A 7 -27.40 20.27 -16.82
N LYS A 8 -28.71 20.04 -16.68
CA LYS A 8 -29.41 18.90 -17.31
C LYS A 8 -29.55 19.06 -18.82
N GLN A 9 -29.58 20.28 -19.35
CA GLN A 9 -29.67 20.53 -20.78
C GLN A 9 -28.30 20.42 -21.47
N SER A 10 -27.23 20.85 -20.78
CA SER A 10 -25.85 20.79 -21.27
C SER A 10 -25.29 19.35 -21.42
N LEU A 11 -25.74 18.40 -20.61
CA LEU A 11 -25.20 17.02 -20.61
C LEU A 11 -25.82 16.08 -21.67
N LYS A 12 -26.82 16.54 -22.43
CA LYS A 12 -27.50 15.72 -23.47
C LYS A 12 -26.77 15.65 -24.81
N THR A 13 -25.69 16.40 -25.00
CA THR A 13 -25.02 16.55 -26.31
C THR A 13 -23.65 15.90 -26.40
N VAL A 14 -23.23 15.11 -25.40
CA VAL A 14 -21.94 14.41 -25.40
C VAL A 14 -22.15 12.91 -25.67
N PRO A 15 -21.80 12.39 -26.86
CA PRO A 15 -22.04 10.99 -27.25
C PRO A 15 -21.27 9.93 -26.43
N TYR A 16 -20.45 10.35 -25.47
CA TYR A 16 -19.59 9.46 -24.68
C TYR A 16 -20.23 8.98 -23.36
N ILE A 17 -21.39 9.52 -22.97
CA ILE A 17 -22.00 9.26 -21.65
C ILE A 17 -22.88 8.00 -21.62
N GLU A 18 -23.26 7.42 -22.75
CA GLU A 18 -24.15 6.24 -22.77
C GLU A 18 -23.52 4.96 -22.20
N ARG A 19 -22.19 4.89 -22.04
CA ARG A 19 -21.52 3.74 -21.42
C ARG A 19 -21.48 3.78 -19.87
N MET A 20 -22.04 4.83 -19.25
CA MET A 20 -22.04 5.08 -17.81
C MET A 20 -23.42 4.93 -17.13
N TYR A 21 -24.35 4.15 -17.68
CA TYR A 21 -25.59 3.83 -16.97
C TYR A 21 -25.36 2.76 -15.88
N ARG A 22 -24.71 3.17 -14.78
CA ARG A 22 -24.99 2.59 -13.46
C ARG A 22 -26.37 3.07 -13.00
N PRO A 23 -27.12 2.30 -12.19
CA PRO A 23 -28.37 2.77 -11.60
C PRO A 23 -28.13 4.12 -10.91
N LEU A 24 -29.04 5.08 -11.12
CA LEU A 24 -28.99 6.44 -10.58
C LEU A 24 -28.53 6.42 -9.12
N LEU A 25 -27.25 6.74 -8.91
CA LEU A 25 -26.69 6.92 -7.59
C LEU A 25 -27.41 8.09 -6.91
N SER A 26 -27.59 8.02 -5.59
CA SER A 26 -28.21 9.12 -4.86
C SER A 26 -27.43 10.42 -5.05
N VAL A 27 -28.10 11.57 -4.92
CA VAL A 27 -27.46 12.90 -5.03
C VAL A 27 -26.28 13.03 -4.06
N ASP A 28 -26.38 12.42 -2.87
CA ASP A 28 -25.28 12.38 -1.89
C ASP A 28 -24.07 11.61 -2.42
N THR A 29 -24.31 10.50 -3.13
CA THR A 29 -23.25 9.75 -3.80
C THR A 29 -22.60 10.56 -4.92
N MET A 30 -23.40 11.28 -5.73
CA MET A 30 -22.87 12.16 -6.78
C MET A 30 -22.05 13.34 -6.23
N ILE A 31 -22.42 13.87 -5.06
CA ILE A 31 -21.69 14.97 -4.39
C ILE A 31 -20.38 14.46 -3.77
N CYS A 32 -20.40 13.31 -3.09
CA CYS A 32 -19.16 12.65 -2.61
C CYS A 32 -18.20 12.33 -3.75
N ASP A 33 -18.74 11.88 -4.89
CA ASP A 33 -17.96 11.67 -6.12
C ASP A 33 -17.43 12.98 -6.73
N LEU A 34 -18.01 14.14 -6.43
CA LEU A 34 -17.51 15.43 -6.91
C LEU A 34 -16.33 15.97 -6.09
N PHE A 35 -16.28 15.67 -4.78
CA PHE A 35 -15.27 16.19 -3.86
C PHE A 35 -14.18 15.18 -3.47
N GLY A 36 -14.31 13.94 -3.95
CA GLY A 36 -13.45 12.82 -3.58
C GLY A 36 -13.76 12.31 -2.17
N SER A 37 -13.91 11.00 -2.02
CA SER A 37 -14.07 10.36 -0.72
C SER A 37 -12.75 9.80 -0.21
N ALA A 38 -12.66 9.62 1.10
CA ALA A 38 -11.63 8.77 1.68
C ALA A 38 -11.82 7.32 1.17
N PRO A 39 -10.73 6.54 1.03
CA PRO A 39 -10.86 5.14 0.66
C PRO A 39 -11.60 4.36 1.75
N GLU A 40 -12.31 3.30 1.36
CA GLU A 40 -13.02 2.40 2.27
C GLU A 40 -12.06 1.49 3.03
N PHE A 41 -10.90 1.22 2.43
CA PHE A 41 -9.83 0.44 3.04
C PHE A 41 -8.44 0.93 2.64
N VAL A 42 -7.47 0.62 3.49
CA VAL A 42 -6.04 0.87 3.25
C VAL A 42 -5.27 -0.43 3.39
N ILE A 43 -4.42 -0.73 2.42
CA ILE A 43 -3.36 -1.73 2.55
C ILE A 43 -2.05 -1.00 2.80
N ALA A 44 -1.50 -1.16 3.99
CA ALA A 44 -0.24 -0.59 4.40
C ALA A 44 0.81 -1.68 4.56
N GLY A 45 2.04 -1.35 4.20
CA GLY A 45 3.22 -2.17 4.44
C GLY A 45 4.43 -1.25 4.50
N THR A 46 5.63 -1.80 4.58
CA THR A 46 6.83 -0.99 4.36
C THR A 46 6.93 -0.60 2.89
N GLY A 47 7.65 0.49 2.59
CA GLY A 47 8.16 0.70 1.24
C GLY A 47 8.88 -0.56 0.77
N ARG A 48 8.81 -0.87 -0.54
CA ARG A 48 9.47 -2.04 -1.15
C ARG A 48 8.91 -3.42 -0.75
N SER A 49 7.76 -3.49 -0.08
CA SER A 49 7.07 -4.74 0.25
C SER A 49 6.16 -5.29 -0.86
N GLY A 50 6.11 -4.66 -2.03
CA GLY A 50 5.23 -5.07 -3.14
C GLY A 50 3.89 -4.31 -3.19
N THR A 51 3.80 -3.14 -2.56
CA THR A 51 2.59 -2.27 -2.56
C THR A 51 2.08 -1.93 -3.96
N VAL A 52 2.97 -1.68 -4.93
CA VAL A 52 2.58 -1.47 -6.34
C VAL A 52 1.90 -2.71 -6.92
N TYR A 53 2.40 -3.90 -6.61
CA TYR A 53 1.85 -5.17 -7.11
C TYR A 53 0.42 -5.38 -6.63
N ILE A 54 0.19 -5.30 -5.31
CA ILE A 54 -1.14 -5.56 -4.75
C ILE A 54 -2.16 -4.51 -5.21
N SER A 55 -1.75 -3.25 -5.38
CA SER A 55 -2.64 -2.20 -5.91
C SER A 55 -3.11 -2.52 -7.32
N TRP A 56 -2.20 -2.97 -8.18
CA TRP A 56 -2.52 -3.40 -9.55
C TRP A 56 -3.37 -4.68 -9.55
N LEU A 57 -3.04 -5.66 -8.70
CA LEU A 57 -3.74 -6.94 -8.64
C LEU A 57 -5.21 -6.75 -8.23
N LEU A 58 -5.49 -5.95 -7.20
CA LEU A 58 -6.86 -5.67 -6.77
C LEU A 58 -7.66 -4.89 -7.82
N ASP A 59 -7.02 -3.92 -8.48
CA ASP A 59 -7.65 -3.18 -9.58
C ASP A 59 -7.98 -4.10 -10.77
N ALA A 60 -7.06 -4.98 -11.15
CA ALA A 60 -7.26 -5.97 -12.21
C ALA A 60 -8.37 -6.99 -11.87
N LEU A 61 -8.63 -7.22 -10.58
CA LEU A 61 -9.69 -8.09 -10.08
C LEU A 61 -10.98 -7.34 -9.74
N GLY A 62 -11.10 -6.07 -10.14
CA GLY A 62 -12.35 -5.33 -10.08
C GLY A 62 -12.59 -4.55 -8.79
N ILE A 63 -11.60 -4.41 -7.90
CA ILE A 63 -11.66 -3.51 -6.75
C ILE A 63 -10.82 -2.26 -7.07
N PRO A 64 -11.43 -1.11 -7.41
CA PRO A 64 -10.72 0.10 -7.79
C PRO A 64 -9.73 0.54 -6.70
N THR A 65 -8.45 0.28 -6.93
CA THR A 65 -7.40 0.44 -5.92
C THR A 65 -6.21 1.16 -6.54
N ARG A 66 -5.60 2.10 -5.82
CA ARG A 66 -4.45 2.86 -6.32
C ARG A 66 -3.30 2.87 -5.31
N HIS A 67 -2.09 3.11 -5.82
CA HIS A 67 -0.87 3.17 -5.03
C HIS A 67 -0.52 4.62 -4.71
N GLU A 68 -0.41 4.96 -3.42
CA GLU A 68 -0.05 6.31 -2.92
C GLU A 68 -0.91 7.44 -3.52
N TYR A 69 -2.17 7.14 -3.81
CA TYR A 69 -3.06 8.06 -4.51
C TYR A 69 -3.80 8.97 -3.53
N PHE A 70 -4.12 8.45 -2.34
CA PHE A 70 -4.69 9.20 -1.22
C PHE A 70 -3.62 9.60 -0.19
N TYR A 71 -2.73 8.68 0.18
CA TYR A 71 -1.59 8.95 1.07
C TYR A 71 -0.32 9.12 0.22
N GLY A 72 0.00 10.37 -0.12
CA GLY A 72 1.19 10.74 -0.87
C GLY A 72 2.27 11.37 0.01
N ALA A 73 3.51 11.43 -0.49
CA ALA A 73 4.65 11.95 0.26
C ALA A 73 4.54 13.46 0.57
N GLU A 74 3.60 14.14 -0.07
CA GLU A 74 3.28 15.56 0.14
C GLU A 74 1.96 15.75 0.92
N GLY A 75 1.40 14.67 1.46
CA GLY A 75 0.20 14.67 2.29
C GLY A 75 -1.02 14.02 1.64
N TYR A 76 -2.20 14.39 2.14
CA TYR A 76 -3.49 13.85 1.72
C TYR A 76 -3.95 14.40 0.38
N HIS A 77 -4.44 13.51 -0.49
CA HIS A 77 -5.06 13.87 -1.75
C HIS A 77 -6.49 13.36 -1.81
N LYS A 78 -7.48 14.26 -1.88
CA LYS A 78 -8.87 13.87 -2.17
C LYS A 78 -8.98 13.49 -3.65
N ARG A 79 -9.48 12.28 -3.92
CA ARG A 79 -9.54 11.70 -5.27
C ARG A 79 -10.86 10.96 -5.47
N ILE A 80 -11.28 10.89 -6.71
CA ILE A 80 -12.58 10.33 -7.12
C ILE A 80 -12.37 8.90 -7.63
N GLY A 81 -13.33 8.02 -7.33
CA GLY A 81 -13.42 6.71 -7.99
C GLY A 81 -12.49 5.61 -7.47
N ILE A 82 -11.84 5.80 -6.32
CA ILE A 82 -11.09 4.73 -5.65
C ILE A 82 -11.92 4.14 -4.50
N LYS A 83 -11.83 2.83 -4.32
CA LYS A 83 -12.37 2.08 -3.17
C LYS A 83 -11.27 1.79 -2.16
N GLY A 84 -10.10 1.40 -2.65
CA GLY A 84 -8.94 1.06 -1.84
C GLY A 84 -7.75 1.97 -2.09
N GLU A 85 -6.93 2.13 -1.08
CA GLU A 85 -5.62 2.75 -1.16
C GLU A 85 -4.55 1.75 -0.72
N VAL A 86 -3.44 1.70 -1.46
CA VAL A 86 -2.25 0.97 -1.05
C VAL A 86 -1.11 1.94 -0.90
N SER A 87 -0.66 2.15 0.32
CA SER A 87 0.40 3.12 0.57
C SER A 87 1.18 2.79 1.83
N TRP A 88 2.50 2.73 1.70
CA TRP A 88 3.38 2.65 2.86
C TRP A 88 3.46 3.97 3.62
N LEU A 89 3.07 5.08 2.97
CA LEU A 89 3.00 6.41 3.57
C LEU A 89 1.78 6.56 4.49
N ALA A 90 0.86 5.60 4.48
CA ALA A 90 -0.31 5.65 5.35
C ALA A 90 0.03 5.40 6.82
N ALA A 91 1.15 4.71 7.12
CA ALA A 91 1.45 4.21 8.47
C ALA A 91 1.35 5.27 9.59
N PRO A 92 1.86 6.52 9.42
CA PRO A 92 1.74 7.56 10.45
C PRO A 92 0.31 8.03 10.73
N PHE A 93 -0.63 7.73 9.83
CA PHE A 93 -1.98 8.28 9.85
C PHE A 93 -3.07 7.24 10.16
N LEU A 94 -2.69 5.97 10.30
CA LEU A 94 -3.65 4.86 10.47
C LEU A 94 -4.50 4.97 11.74
N GLY A 95 -4.02 5.62 12.79
CA GLY A 95 -4.79 5.83 14.02
C GLY A 95 -6.05 6.68 13.86
N GLU A 96 -6.10 7.52 12.83
CA GLU A 96 -7.25 8.38 12.52
C GLU A 96 -8.18 7.76 11.46
N PHE A 97 -7.67 6.79 10.70
CA PHE A 97 -8.41 6.16 9.62
C PHE A 97 -9.58 5.32 10.15
N LYS A 98 -10.77 5.49 9.54
CA LYS A 98 -12.02 4.84 9.98
C LYS A 98 -12.42 3.62 9.14
N GLY A 99 -11.73 3.38 8.03
CA GLY A 99 -11.97 2.22 7.17
C GLY A 99 -11.23 0.97 7.62
N LYS A 100 -11.25 -0.07 6.77
CA LYS A 100 -10.54 -1.33 7.03
C LYS A 100 -9.03 -1.18 6.77
N ILE A 101 -8.19 -1.74 7.64
CA ILE A 101 -6.73 -1.67 7.50
C ILE A 101 -6.19 -3.08 7.34
N LEU A 102 -5.45 -3.30 6.26
CA LEU A 102 -4.74 -4.54 5.97
C LEU A 102 -3.24 -4.30 6.04
N HIS A 103 -2.52 -5.18 6.71
CA HIS A 103 -1.06 -5.15 6.82
C HIS A 103 -0.43 -6.12 5.84
N GLN A 104 0.22 -5.58 4.82
CA GLN A 104 1.07 -6.34 3.91
C GLN A 104 2.50 -6.38 4.42
N THR A 105 3.05 -7.59 4.52
CA THR A 105 4.47 -7.82 4.81
C THR A 105 5.18 -8.50 3.65
N ARG A 106 6.50 -8.38 3.65
CA ARG A 106 7.44 -9.05 2.74
C ARG A 106 8.61 -9.55 3.57
N HIS A 107 9.29 -10.61 3.12
CA HIS A 107 10.46 -11.15 3.80
C HIS A 107 11.44 -10.03 4.22
N PRO A 108 11.89 -9.98 5.48
CA PRO A 108 12.70 -8.89 6.01
C PRO A 108 13.99 -8.65 5.21
N ILE A 109 14.78 -9.71 4.98
CA ILE A 109 16.03 -9.63 4.22
C ILE A 109 15.83 -9.08 2.81
N LYS A 110 14.79 -9.54 2.09
CA LYS A 110 14.46 -9.05 0.73
C LYS A 110 14.05 -7.58 0.74
N THR A 111 13.42 -7.12 1.82
CA THR A 111 13.00 -5.73 1.99
C THR A 111 14.18 -4.83 2.33
N ILE A 112 15.02 -5.24 3.28
CA ILE A 112 16.25 -4.54 3.67
C ILE A 112 17.20 -4.39 2.47
N ASN A 113 17.45 -5.49 1.74
CA ASN A 113 18.24 -5.44 0.50
C ASN A 113 17.65 -4.45 -0.51
N SER A 114 16.32 -4.40 -0.63
CA SER A 114 15.69 -3.43 -1.51
C SER A 114 15.81 -2.00 -1.00
N PHE A 115 15.85 -1.74 0.31
CA PHE A 115 16.07 -0.39 0.85
C PHE A 115 17.49 0.08 0.62
N VAL A 116 18.47 -0.75 0.95
CA VAL A 116 19.89 -0.46 0.77
C VAL A 116 20.20 -0.20 -0.71
N SER A 117 19.68 -1.04 -1.62
CA SER A 117 19.94 -0.90 -3.06
C SER A 117 19.50 0.41 -3.70
N VAL A 118 18.43 1.03 -3.18
CA VAL A 118 17.86 2.26 -3.74
C VAL A 118 18.02 3.46 -2.83
N LEU A 119 18.79 3.31 -1.75
CA LEU A 119 19.04 4.36 -0.75
C LEU A 119 17.71 4.94 -0.22
N ALA A 120 16.80 4.05 0.17
CA ALA A 120 15.43 4.40 0.55
C ALA A 120 15.30 5.03 1.94
N VAL A 121 16.34 4.93 2.77
CA VAL A 121 16.41 5.45 4.14
C VAL A 121 17.77 6.12 4.38
N ASP A 122 18.21 6.89 3.38
CA ASP A 122 19.52 7.55 3.33
C ASP A 122 19.35 9.08 3.32
N LYS A 123 19.89 9.77 4.33
CA LYS A 123 19.86 11.23 4.46
C LYS A 123 20.59 11.98 3.34
N SER A 124 21.51 11.35 2.62
CA SER A 124 22.11 11.97 1.43
C SER A 124 21.08 12.26 0.32
N ARG A 125 19.90 11.65 0.41
CA ARG A 125 18.82 11.77 -0.59
C ARG A 125 17.66 12.67 -0.17
N MET A 126 17.87 13.63 0.74
CA MET A 126 16.81 14.56 1.20
C MET A 126 16.17 15.43 0.11
N HIS A 127 16.78 15.53 -1.08
CA HIS A 127 16.13 16.14 -2.25
C HIS A 127 14.89 15.34 -2.73
N ASN A 128 14.80 14.05 -2.41
CA ASN A 128 13.67 13.19 -2.71
C ASN A 128 12.54 13.35 -1.67
N LYS A 129 11.32 13.63 -2.13
CA LYS A 129 10.16 13.85 -1.25
C LYS A 129 9.81 12.68 -0.35
N TYR A 130 10.02 11.45 -0.80
CA TYR A 130 9.77 10.25 0.00
C TYR A 130 10.75 10.11 1.15
N ILE A 131 12.01 10.53 0.95
CA ILE A 131 13.03 10.52 2.00
C ILE A 131 12.73 11.59 3.05
N ARG A 132 12.29 12.77 2.63
CA ARG A 132 11.81 13.81 3.57
C ARG A 132 10.61 13.34 4.38
N PHE A 133 9.68 12.62 3.75
CA PHE A 133 8.55 12.05 4.46
C PHE A 133 9.01 11.06 5.54
N ILE A 134 9.96 10.18 5.21
CA ILE A 134 10.54 9.26 6.18
C ILE A 134 11.19 10.02 7.34
N ASP A 135 12.02 11.03 7.04
CA ASP A 135 12.69 11.88 8.05
C ASP A 135 11.72 12.56 9.03
N GLN A 136 10.51 12.89 8.56
CA GLN A 136 9.46 13.49 9.40
C GLN A 136 8.81 12.50 10.38
N HIS A 137 8.88 11.21 10.10
CA HIS A 137 8.10 10.18 10.80
C HIS A 137 8.94 9.03 11.37
N PHE A 138 10.24 9.01 11.07
CA PHE A 138 11.18 7.98 11.49
C PHE A 138 12.55 8.62 11.76
N ASP A 139 13.12 8.31 12.91
CA ASP A 139 14.43 8.82 13.34
C ASP A 139 15.57 8.11 12.59
N MET A 140 15.88 8.62 11.40
CA MET A 140 17.01 8.13 10.59
C MET A 140 18.33 8.48 11.29
N GLY A 141 19.17 7.47 11.54
CA GLY A 141 20.58 7.64 11.88
C GLY A 141 21.47 7.84 10.66
N ASP A 142 22.78 7.71 10.85
CA ASP A 142 23.78 7.88 9.79
C ASP A 142 24.10 6.57 9.04
N ASP A 143 23.89 5.41 9.67
CA ASP A 143 24.13 4.10 9.04
C ASP A 143 22.90 3.61 8.27
N LEU A 144 23.10 3.35 6.98
CA LEU A 144 22.04 2.96 6.05
C LEU A 144 21.45 1.58 6.37
N LEU A 145 22.27 0.63 6.80
CA LEU A 145 21.82 -0.74 7.07
C LEU A 145 21.02 -0.78 8.37
N ASP A 146 21.50 -0.11 9.42
CA ASP A 146 20.80 0.07 10.67
C ASP A 146 19.45 0.76 10.44
N ASN A 147 19.43 1.84 9.64
CA ASN A 147 18.18 2.51 9.26
C ASN A 147 17.22 1.56 8.54
N ALA A 148 17.70 0.73 7.61
CA ALA A 148 16.85 -0.20 6.88
C ALA A 148 16.24 -1.28 7.79
N MET A 149 17.02 -1.81 8.74
CA MET A 149 16.55 -2.78 9.74
C MET A 149 15.53 -2.15 10.68
N ARG A 150 15.87 -1.01 11.30
CA ARG A 150 14.98 -0.27 12.20
C ARG A 150 13.69 0.15 11.51
N PHE A 151 13.78 0.70 10.29
CA PHE A 151 12.61 1.09 9.52
C PHE A 151 11.70 -0.10 9.24
N TYR A 152 12.25 -1.28 8.91
CA TYR A 152 11.44 -2.49 8.74
C TYR A 152 10.70 -2.85 10.03
N ILE A 153 11.38 -2.85 11.17
CA ILE A 153 10.82 -3.24 12.48
C ILE A 153 9.75 -2.22 12.92
N GLU A 154 10.14 -0.96 13.05
CA GLU A 154 9.33 0.10 13.64
C GLU A 154 8.09 0.42 12.78
N TRP A 155 8.26 0.47 11.45
CA TRP A 155 7.17 0.82 10.54
C TRP A 155 6.11 -0.30 10.44
N ASN A 156 6.54 -1.57 10.39
CA ASN A 156 5.60 -2.68 10.45
C ASN A 156 4.87 -2.74 11.80
N ALA A 157 5.59 -2.53 12.91
CA ALA A 157 4.98 -2.48 14.24
C ALA A 157 3.95 -1.35 14.37
N GLN A 158 4.17 -0.21 13.72
CA GLN A 158 3.19 0.87 13.66
C GLN A 158 1.92 0.46 12.91
N ILE A 159 2.04 -0.22 11.77
CA ILE A 159 0.90 -0.69 10.98
C ILE A 159 0.11 -1.77 11.73
N ALA A 160 0.82 -2.72 12.34
CA ALA A 160 0.22 -3.85 13.04
C ALA A 160 -0.71 -3.43 14.18
N LYS A 161 -0.48 -2.27 14.83
CA LYS A 161 -1.35 -1.72 15.89
C LYS A 161 -2.78 -1.43 15.43
N HIS A 162 -2.97 -1.21 14.13
CA HIS A 162 -4.24 -0.76 13.56
C HIS A 162 -4.85 -1.76 12.58
N ALA A 163 -4.05 -2.71 12.08
CA ALA A 163 -4.49 -3.66 11.08
C ALA A 163 -5.47 -4.69 11.66
N GLY A 164 -6.58 -4.91 10.95
CA GLY A 164 -7.53 -5.97 11.28
C GLY A 164 -7.31 -7.26 10.49
N TYR A 165 -6.41 -7.24 9.51
CA TYR A 165 -5.99 -8.40 8.75
C TYR A 165 -4.52 -8.25 8.31
N HIS A 166 -3.76 -9.33 8.36
CA HIS A 166 -2.34 -9.37 7.96
C HIS A 166 -2.12 -10.44 6.91
N PHE A 167 -1.22 -10.17 5.95
CA PHE A 167 -0.79 -11.17 4.98
C PHE A 167 0.66 -10.95 4.52
N GLN A 168 1.24 -12.03 3.97
CA GLN A 168 2.56 -12.03 3.33
C GLN A 168 2.40 -11.92 1.82
N ILE A 169 3.14 -11.01 1.19
CA ILE A 169 3.09 -10.82 -0.27
C ILE A 169 3.52 -12.09 -1.04
N GLU A 170 4.39 -12.91 -0.46
CA GLU A 170 4.84 -14.17 -1.03
C GLU A 170 3.77 -15.27 -1.01
N LYS A 171 2.72 -15.13 -0.18
CA LYS A 171 1.60 -16.09 -0.04
C LYS A 171 0.32 -15.55 -0.68
N MET A 172 0.45 -14.77 -1.75
CA MET A 172 -0.69 -14.05 -2.35
C MET A 172 -1.77 -14.98 -2.88
N GLU A 173 -1.41 -16.13 -3.46
CA GLU A 173 -2.41 -17.09 -3.97
C GLU A 173 -3.34 -17.58 -2.85
N GLN A 174 -2.80 -17.79 -1.64
CA GLN A 174 -3.59 -18.21 -0.48
C GLN A 174 -4.31 -17.04 0.18
N ALA A 175 -3.66 -15.86 0.26
CA ALA A 175 -4.21 -14.71 0.96
C ALA A 175 -5.38 -14.03 0.22
N LEU A 176 -5.42 -14.11 -1.12
CA LEU A 176 -6.34 -13.28 -1.90
C LEU A 176 -7.83 -13.57 -1.66
N PRO A 177 -8.30 -14.83 -1.57
CA PRO A 177 -9.68 -15.11 -1.20
C PRO A 177 -10.06 -14.53 0.17
N GLU A 178 -9.13 -14.59 1.14
CA GLU A 178 -9.34 -14.04 2.48
C GLU A 178 -9.36 -12.50 2.48
N ILE A 179 -8.49 -11.86 1.70
CA ILE A 179 -8.51 -10.40 1.49
C ILE A 179 -9.86 -9.97 0.93
N PHE A 180 -10.37 -10.65 -0.10
CA PHE A 180 -11.68 -10.34 -0.68
C PHE A 180 -12.80 -10.51 0.35
N ALA A 181 -12.81 -11.62 1.08
CA ALA A 181 -13.79 -11.87 2.13
C ALA A 181 -13.72 -10.80 3.24
N TYR A 182 -12.52 -10.45 3.70
CA TYR A 182 -12.29 -9.41 4.71
C TYR A 182 -12.81 -8.05 4.24
N LEU A 183 -12.62 -7.71 2.96
CA LEU A 183 -13.10 -6.48 2.36
C LEU A 183 -14.61 -6.50 2.09
N GLY A 184 -15.25 -7.67 2.05
CA GLY A 184 -16.69 -7.84 1.79
C GLY A 184 -17.01 -8.05 0.31
N TYR A 185 -16.07 -8.62 -0.45
CA TYR A 185 -16.21 -8.95 -1.86
C TYR A 185 -16.12 -10.45 -2.08
N GLU A 186 -16.69 -10.92 -3.19
CA GLU A 186 -16.47 -12.27 -3.69
C GLU A 186 -15.18 -12.31 -4.51
N CYS A 187 -14.30 -13.29 -4.24
CA CYS A 187 -13.05 -13.44 -4.98
C CYS A 187 -13.33 -13.99 -6.39
N PRO A 188 -12.90 -13.32 -7.47
CA PRO A 188 -13.16 -13.80 -8.83
C PRO A 188 -12.55 -15.18 -9.08
N PRO A 189 -13.25 -16.14 -9.72
CA PRO A 189 -12.76 -17.51 -9.88
C PRO A 189 -11.46 -17.62 -10.69
N ASN A 190 -11.18 -16.63 -11.54
CA ASN A 190 -9.98 -16.55 -12.37
C ASN A 190 -8.80 -15.83 -11.70
N TYR A 191 -8.84 -15.58 -10.39
CA TYR A 191 -7.81 -14.78 -9.71
C TYR A 191 -6.39 -15.35 -9.86
N LYS A 192 -6.26 -16.68 -9.90
CA LYS A 192 -4.98 -17.36 -10.10
C LYS A 192 -4.34 -17.03 -11.45
N ASP A 193 -5.16 -16.94 -12.51
CA ASP A 193 -4.68 -16.57 -13.84
C ASP A 193 -4.16 -15.12 -13.86
N VAL A 194 -4.82 -14.22 -13.10
CA VAL A 194 -4.39 -12.82 -12.97
C VAL A 194 -3.07 -12.70 -12.21
N ILE A 195 -2.85 -13.54 -11.18
CA ILE A 195 -1.57 -13.62 -10.47
C ILE A 195 -0.45 -14.03 -11.44
N VAL A 196 -0.66 -15.11 -12.21
CA VAL A 196 0.34 -15.64 -13.17
C VAL A 196 0.62 -14.66 -14.30
N GLY A 197 -0.41 -14.01 -14.83
CA GLY A 197 -0.29 -12.99 -15.88
C GLY A 197 0.25 -11.63 -15.38
N GLY A 198 0.50 -11.51 -14.07
CA GLY A 198 0.83 -10.23 -13.46
C GLY A 198 2.20 -9.69 -13.81
N LYS A 199 2.35 -8.36 -13.65
CA LYS A 199 3.63 -7.68 -13.81
C LYS A 199 4.65 -8.26 -12.83
N LYS A 200 5.73 -8.84 -13.35
CA LYS A 200 6.95 -9.10 -12.57
C LYS A 200 7.50 -7.76 -12.07
N LEU A 201 7.24 -7.41 -10.82
CA LEU A 201 7.76 -6.20 -10.22
C LEU A 201 9.15 -6.47 -9.64
N ASN A 202 10.14 -5.70 -10.13
CA ASN A 202 11.54 -5.67 -9.69
C ASN A 202 12.32 -7.00 -9.84
N SER A 203 12.80 -7.28 -11.06
CA SER A 203 13.79 -8.32 -11.36
C SER A 203 15.25 -7.86 -11.25
N LYS A 204 15.51 -6.63 -10.81
CA LYS A 204 16.90 -6.16 -10.64
C LYS A 204 17.52 -6.87 -9.43
N SER A 205 18.68 -7.48 -9.64
CA SER A 205 19.50 -8.07 -8.58
C SER A 205 19.77 -7.02 -7.51
N SER A 206 19.15 -7.18 -6.35
CA SER A 206 19.49 -6.36 -5.18
C SER A 206 20.86 -6.80 -4.65
N PRO A 207 21.57 -5.98 -3.84
CA PRO A 207 22.65 -6.42 -2.99
C PRO A 207 22.23 -7.70 -2.28
N GLN A 208 23.16 -8.64 -2.15
CA GLN A 208 22.92 -9.92 -1.49
C GLN A 208 23.37 -9.85 -0.04
N VAL A 209 22.86 -8.88 0.74
CA VAL A 209 23.03 -8.97 2.20
C VAL A 209 22.23 -10.19 2.64
N THR A 210 22.91 -11.16 3.20
CA THR A 210 22.34 -12.35 3.82
C THR A 210 22.11 -12.09 5.30
N TYR A 211 21.39 -12.99 5.99
CA TYR A 211 21.28 -12.92 7.44
C TYR A 211 22.66 -12.98 8.14
N ALA A 212 23.61 -13.70 7.54
CA ALA A 212 24.97 -13.78 8.06
C ALA A 212 25.70 -12.42 8.05
N ASP A 213 25.40 -11.57 7.06
CA ASP A 213 26.04 -10.26 6.88
C ASP A 213 25.48 -9.17 7.82
N LEU A 214 24.31 -9.40 8.45
CA LEU A 214 23.70 -8.41 9.33
C LEU A 214 24.49 -8.24 10.63
N PRO A 215 24.63 -6.99 11.13
CA PRO A 215 25.38 -6.71 12.34
C PRO A 215 24.78 -7.46 13.52
N LYS A 216 25.63 -8.20 14.25
CA LYS A 216 25.19 -8.99 15.40
C LYS A 216 24.86 -8.08 16.58
N GLY A 217 23.92 -8.53 17.41
CA GLY A 217 23.50 -7.85 18.63
C GLY A 217 22.02 -7.56 18.64
N LYS A 218 21.62 -6.65 19.53
CA LYS A 218 20.22 -6.39 19.88
C LYS A 218 19.32 -6.11 18.67
N LEU A 219 19.77 -5.32 17.70
CA LEU A 219 18.97 -4.97 16.53
C LEU A 219 18.67 -6.19 15.64
N LEU A 220 19.59 -7.14 15.55
CA LEU A 220 19.36 -8.40 14.83
C LEU A 220 18.36 -9.29 15.57
N ASP A 221 18.44 -9.34 16.89
CA ASP A 221 17.48 -10.08 17.73
C ASP A 221 16.07 -9.49 17.58
N GLU A 222 15.95 -8.15 17.57
CA GLU A 222 14.68 -7.45 17.32
C GLU A 222 14.15 -7.71 15.91
N LEU A 223 15.02 -7.75 14.89
CA LEU A 223 14.63 -8.10 13.54
C LEU A 223 14.12 -9.55 13.45
N ALA A 224 14.79 -10.48 14.12
CA ALA A 224 14.39 -11.88 14.19
C ALA A 224 13.02 -12.05 14.86
N ALA A 225 12.82 -11.39 16.00
CA ALA A 225 11.53 -11.38 16.69
C ALA A 225 10.42 -10.79 15.79
N ALA A 226 10.68 -9.68 15.11
CA ALA A 226 9.73 -9.09 14.16
C ALA A 226 9.42 -10.04 12.99
N ALA A 227 10.44 -10.71 12.44
CA ALA A 227 10.27 -11.68 11.35
C ALA A 227 9.35 -12.83 11.78
N GLU A 228 9.58 -13.39 12.97
CA GLU A 228 8.78 -14.48 13.54
C GLU A 228 7.31 -14.06 13.72
N VAL A 229 7.07 -12.87 14.27
CA VAL A 229 5.71 -12.31 14.43
C VAL A 229 4.95 -12.26 13.10
N TYR A 230 5.65 -11.94 12.00
CA TYR A 230 5.05 -11.88 10.67
C TYR A 230 5.12 -13.20 9.90
N GLY A 231 5.58 -14.29 10.54
CA GLY A 231 5.62 -15.64 9.97
C GLY A 231 6.75 -15.86 8.96
N TYR A 232 7.88 -15.17 9.13
CA TYR A 232 9.11 -15.40 8.37
C TYR A 232 10.18 -16.01 9.28
N ALA A 233 10.94 -16.94 8.72
CA ALA A 233 12.18 -17.39 9.31
C ALA A 233 13.35 -16.64 8.64
N LEU A 234 14.40 -16.34 9.42
CA LEU A 234 15.59 -15.62 8.96
C LEU A 234 16.74 -16.60 8.72
N ASP A 235 16.49 -17.58 7.88
CA ASP A 235 17.36 -18.71 7.58
C ASP A 235 17.77 -18.68 6.09
N GLU A 236 18.46 -17.61 5.70
CA GLU A 236 19.28 -17.50 4.46
C GLU A 236 20.50 -16.59 4.68
#